data_AF-A0A532EC27-F1
#
_entry.id   AF-A0A532EC27-F1
#
_cell.length_a   1.000
_cell.length_b   1.000
_cell.length_c   1.000
_cell.angle_alpha   90.00
_cell.angle_beta   90.00
_cell.angle_gamma   90.00
#
_symmetry.space_group_name_H-M   'P 1'
#
loop_
_entity.id
_entity.type
_entity.pdbx_description
1 polymer ?
#
loop_
_entity_poly.entity_id
_entity_poly.type
_entity_poly.pdbx_seq_one_letter_code
_entity_poly.pdbx_strand_id
1 'polypeptide(L)'
;MTSHRSDLKSIARRAMIERGLLPDFSAAAMAELAHIQTPATDQSSSLRDLRELLWASIDNDDSRDLDQLTVAVPRHDSSVTILVAIADVDALVTKDSALDAHARHNTTSVYTSGDLFPMLPEKLSTDLTSLGEGQDRLALVVEFVVAEDGAVLGSTLYPALVHNHAKLAYNAVAAWLAGTASAPERITTVPGLEVQLRLQDQVAQRLKARRHQQGALSLETIEPRAVFEGEVLTALRVEQKNRAKELIEDFMIAANQATASYLKSKGVPSFRRILRSPERWQRIIEVAARWGESLPGEPDSQALEAFLVKRRQADPLRFPDLSLAIVKLIGRGEYVLDRSTDGAPEHFGLAVKGYTHSTAPNRRFPDLITQRLVKAALAGSPAPYRLDELEYLASHCTEKEDDAERVERQLRKSAAALLLEPMIGQRFDAIVTGASDKGTWVRLLDPPVEGKLTTGANGLDVGDTLHVQLVSTNVERGYIDFSRVGM
;
A
#
# COMPACT_ATOMS: atom_id res chain seq x y z
N MET A 1 -2.98 -21.57 29.01
CA MET A 1 -2.27 -20.33 28.67
C MET A 1 -3.09 -19.66 27.58
N THR A 2 -3.51 -18.41 27.77
CA THR A 2 -4.23 -17.65 26.75
C THR A 2 -3.28 -17.38 25.58
N SER A 3 -3.64 -17.80 24.37
CA SER A 3 -2.88 -17.48 23.15
C SER A 3 -3.73 -16.54 22.31
N HIS A 4 -3.49 -15.24 22.48
CA HIS A 4 -4.17 -14.19 21.71
C HIS A 4 -3.89 -14.35 20.21
N ARG A 5 -2.70 -14.83 19.85
CA ARG A 5 -2.35 -15.13 18.46
C ARG A 5 -3.19 -16.27 17.88
N SER A 6 -3.39 -17.36 18.63
CA SER A 6 -4.24 -18.48 18.19
C SER A 6 -5.70 -18.04 17.99
N ASP A 7 -6.23 -17.23 18.91
CA ASP A 7 -7.59 -16.69 18.81
C ASP A 7 -7.74 -15.82 17.56
N LEU A 8 -6.82 -14.87 17.35
CA LEU A 8 -6.83 -14.00 16.17
C LEU A 8 -6.62 -14.78 14.87
N LYS A 9 -5.80 -15.84 14.87
CA LYS A 9 -5.63 -16.72 13.71
C LYS A 9 -6.93 -17.46 13.35
N SER A 10 -7.65 -17.97 14.36
CA SER A 10 -8.95 -18.62 14.15
C SER A 10 -9.99 -17.65 13.57
N ILE A 11 -10.05 -16.43 14.11
CA ILE A 11 -10.93 -15.36 13.62
C ILE A 11 -10.55 -14.98 12.18
N ALA A 12 -9.26 -14.84 11.88
CA ALA A 12 -8.77 -14.47 10.55
C ALA A 12 -9.15 -15.51 9.49
N ARG A 13 -8.93 -16.80 9.77
CA ARG A 13 -9.30 -17.89 8.86
C ARG A 13 -10.81 -17.92 8.59
N ARG A 14 -11.63 -17.70 9.61
CA ARG A 14 -13.09 -17.63 9.43
C ARG A 14 -13.52 -16.41 8.61
N ALA A 15 -12.96 -15.25 8.92
CA ALA A 15 -13.24 -14.00 8.21
C ALA A 15 -12.88 -14.08 6.71
N MET A 16 -11.80 -14.80 6.36
CA MET A 16 -11.43 -15.14 4.99
C MET A 16 -12.54 -15.97 4.31
N ILE A 17 -12.93 -17.08 4.92
CA ILE A 17 -13.94 -18.01 4.36
C ILE A 17 -15.30 -17.31 4.19
N GLU A 18 -15.75 -16.54 5.18
CA GLU A 18 -17.03 -15.81 5.15
C GLU A 18 -17.11 -14.81 3.98
N ARG A 19 -15.97 -14.34 3.47
CA ARG A 19 -15.87 -13.41 2.33
C ARG A 19 -15.44 -14.11 1.03
N GLY A 20 -15.45 -15.44 1.02
CA GLY A 20 -15.09 -16.23 -0.15
C GLY A 20 -13.64 -16.02 -0.58
N LEU A 21 -12.72 -15.86 0.38
CA LEU A 21 -11.28 -15.93 0.16
C LEU A 21 -10.77 -17.30 0.63
N LEU A 22 -9.68 -17.78 0.02
CA LEU A 22 -9.08 -19.06 0.34
C LEU A 22 -7.96 -18.88 1.36
N PRO A 23 -8.08 -19.38 2.60
CA PRO A 23 -6.99 -19.32 3.58
C PRO A 23 -5.87 -20.33 3.29
N ASP A 24 -6.12 -21.36 2.48
CA ASP A 24 -5.16 -22.41 2.14
C ASP A 24 -5.03 -22.58 0.61
N PHE A 25 -3.84 -22.98 0.17
CA PHE A 25 -3.58 -23.30 -1.23
C PHE A 25 -4.26 -24.61 -1.65
N SER A 26 -4.65 -24.71 -2.93
CA SER A 26 -5.23 -25.94 -3.47
C SER A 26 -4.17 -27.04 -3.59
N ALA A 27 -4.60 -28.30 -3.56
CA ALA A 27 -3.71 -29.44 -3.77
C ALA A 27 -2.99 -29.37 -5.13
N ALA A 28 -3.66 -28.86 -6.17
CA ALA A 28 -3.07 -28.66 -7.49
C ALA A 28 -1.97 -27.59 -7.47
N ALA A 29 -2.18 -26.46 -6.78
CA ALA A 29 -1.18 -25.40 -6.63
C ALA A 29 0.06 -25.90 -5.87
N MET A 30 -0.16 -26.69 -4.80
CA MET A 30 0.95 -27.28 -4.03
C MET A 30 1.70 -28.36 -4.82
N ALA A 31 1.00 -29.14 -5.64
CA ALA A 31 1.63 -30.11 -6.54
C ALA A 31 2.49 -29.41 -7.62
N GLU A 32 1.97 -28.34 -8.25
CA GLU A 32 2.74 -27.51 -9.18
C GLU A 32 3.99 -26.93 -8.51
N LEU A 33 3.83 -26.35 -7.31
CA LEU A 33 4.95 -25.79 -6.53
C LEU A 33 6.04 -26.82 -6.23
N ALA A 34 5.68 -28.08 -5.99
CA ALA A 34 6.64 -29.15 -5.71
C ALA A 34 7.58 -29.44 -6.90
N HIS A 35 7.22 -29.02 -8.12
CA HIS A 35 8.07 -29.13 -9.30
C HIS A 35 8.96 -27.91 -9.53
N ILE A 36 8.75 -26.80 -8.83
CA ILE A 36 9.55 -25.58 -8.93
C ILE A 36 10.62 -25.60 -7.84
N GLN A 37 11.88 -25.83 -8.20
CA GLN A 37 12.99 -26.00 -7.25
C GLN A 37 14.00 -24.86 -7.25
N THR A 38 14.05 -24.07 -8.33
CA THR A 38 15.03 -23.00 -8.51
C THR A 38 14.34 -21.74 -9.01
N PRO A 39 14.94 -20.55 -8.80
CA PRO A 39 14.49 -19.32 -9.43
C PRO A 39 14.45 -19.46 -10.96
N ALA A 40 13.65 -18.63 -11.62
CA ALA A 40 13.65 -18.57 -13.07
C ALA A 40 15.03 -18.11 -13.57
N THR A 41 15.44 -18.67 -14.71
CA THR A 41 16.66 -18.27 -15.42
C THR A 41 16.31 -17.98 -16.86
N ASP A 42 16.97 -16.99 -17.45
CA ASP A 42 16.87 -16.68 -18.88
C ASP A 42 18.28 -16.62 -19.45
N GLN A 43 18.55 -17.47 -20.45
CA GLN A 43 19.83 -17.53 -21.16
C GLN A 43 19.78 -16.79 -22.51
N SER A 44 18.70 -16.04 -22.78
CA SER A 44 18.59 -15.23 -23.99
C SER A 44 19.69 -14.17 -24.01
N SER A 45 20.34 -14.01 -25.18
CA SER A 45 21.38 -12.99 -25.37
C SER A 45 20.85 -11.55 -25.32
N SER A 46 19.53 -11.37 -25.23
CA SER A 46 18.83 -10.09 -25.12
C SER A 46 18.66 -9.59 -23.69
N LEU A 47 18.90 -10.43 -22.69
CA LEU A 47 18.75 -10.06 -21.29
C LEU A 47 19.87 -9.09 -20.88
N ARG A 48 19.51 -7.92 -20.33
CA ARG A 48 20.50 -6.96 -19.83
C ARG A 48 21.05 -7.43 -18.50
N ASP A 49 22.37 -7.45 -18.36
CA ASP A 49 23.02 -7.69 -17.07
C ASP A 49 23.23 -6.36 -16.35
N LEU A 50 22.50 -6.16 -15.24
CA LEU A 50 22.57 -4.96 -14.41
C LEU A 50 23.03 -5.29 -12.98
N ARG A 51 23.63 -6.45 -12.75
CA ARG A 51 24.06 -6.90 -11.41
C ARG A 51 25.09 -5.99 -10.75
N GLU A 52 25.91 -5.32 -11.56
CA GLU A 52 26.94 -4.38 -11.09
C GLU A 52 26.37 -3.06 -10.53
N LEU A 53 25.10 -2.73 -10.80
CA LEU A 53 24.47 -1.56 -10.20
C LEU A 53 24.19 -1.82 -8.72
N LEU A 54 24.30 -0.77 -7.90
CA LEU A 54 24.06 -0.80 -6.46
C LEU A 54 22.56 -0.87 -6.12
N TRP A 55 21.89 -1.93 -6.55
CA TRP A 55 20.51 -2.21 -6.21
C TRP A 55 20.36 -2.50 -4.72
N ALA A 56 19.34 -1.92 -4.10
CA ALA A 56 18.96 -2.21 -2.73
C ALA A 56 17.44 -2.24 -2.60
N SER A 57 16.95 -2.99 -1.62
CA SER A 57 15.56 -2.96 -1.18
C SER A 57 15.44 -2.12 0.10
N ILE A 58 14.29 -1.48 0.29
CA ILE A 58 13.94 -0.79 1.55
C ILE A 58 12.51 -1.21 1.91
N ASP A 59 12.36 -1.96 2.99
CA ASP A 59 11.11 -2.64 3.35
C ASP A 59 10.89 -2.60 4.86
N ASN A 60 9.84 -3.28 5.37
CA ASN A 60 9.73 -3.50 6.81
C ASN A 60 10.83 -4.47 7.28
N ASP A 61 11.19 -4.39 8.56
CA ASP A 61 12.24 -5.22 9.16
C ASP A 61 12.05 -6.71 8.85
N ASP A 62 10.81 -7.21 9.03
CA ASP A 62 10.43 -8.62 8.87
C ASP A 62 10.01 -9.01 7.44
N SER A 63 9.98 -8.08 6.48
CA SER A 63 9.57 -8.38 5.10
C SER A 63 10.55 -9.34 4.43
N ARG A 64 10.02 -10.36 3.74
CA ARG A 64 10.82 -11.30 2.94
C ARG A 64 10.34 -11.39 1.48
N ASP A 65 9.15 -10.89 1.21
CA ASP A 65 8.50 -10.75 -0.09
C ASP A 65 8.93 -9.46 -0.79
N LEU A 66 10.21 -9.40 -1.16
CA LEU A 66 10.83 -8.20 -1.73
C LEU A 66 10.49 -8.12 -3.21
N ASP A 67 9.46 -7.33 -3.53
CA ASP A 67 8.97 -7.13 -4.90
C ASP A 67 9.89 -6.26 -5.76
N GLN A 68 10.68 -5.39 -5.14
CA GLN A 68 11.33 -4.28 -5.83
C GLN A 68 12.72 -3.93 -5.30
N LEU A 69 13.60 -3.51 -6.21
CA LEU A 69 14.89 -2.86 -5.90
C LEU A 69 14.98 -1.53 -6.62
N THR A 70 15.76 -0.60 -6.06
CA THR A 70 15.92 0.74 -6.65
C THR A 70 17.37 1.19 -6.75
N VAL A 71 17.69 1.91 -7.83
CA VAL A 71 18.98 2.59 -8.00
C VAL A 71 18.84 3.92 -8.72
N ALA A 72 19.70 4.88 -8.36
CA ALA A 72 19.80 6.19 -9.00
C ALA A 72 21.15 6.35 -9.71
N VAL A 73 21.12 6.85 -10.94
CA VAL A 73 22.30 7.10 -11.78
C VAL A 73 22.30 8.59 -12.17
N PRO A 74 23.27 9.39 -11.69
CA PRO A 74 23.34 10.80 -12.03
C PRO A 74 23.65 11.00 -13.53
N ARG A 75 23.13 12.08 -14.12
CA ARG A 75 23.40 12.47 -15.51
C ARG A 75 24.20 13.78 -15.55
N HIS A 76 24.69 14.14 -16.74
CA HIS A 76 25.48 15.36 -16.94
C HIS A 76 24.67 16.66 -16.79
N ASP A 77 23.34 16.60 -16.89
CA ASP A 77 22.41 17.74 -17.03
C ASP A 77 21.50 17.94 -15.80
N SER A 78 22.04 17.79 -14.59
CA SER A 78 21.35 17.87 -13.26
C SER A 78 20.18 16.90 -13.06
N SER A 79 19.76 16.21 -14.11
CA SER A 79 18.76 15.16 -14.08
C SER A 79 19.35 13.84 -13.58
N VAL A 80 18.47 12.94 -13.13
CA VAL A 80 18.87 11.65 -12.56
C VAL A 80 18.03 10.55 -13.19
N THR A 81 18.68 9.46 -13.60
CA THR A 81 17.97 8.25 -14.04
C THR A 81 17.66 7.42 -12.81
N ILE A 82 16.39 7.10 -12.59
CA ILE A 82 15.95 6.14 -11.58
C ILE A 82 15.62 4.84 -12.29
N LEU A 83 16.12 3.74 -11.75
CA LEU A 83 15.76 2.40 -12.19
C LEU A 83 15.06 1.69 -11.03
N VAL A 84 13.95 1.06 -11.35
CA VAL A 84 13.17 0.22 -10.44
C VAL A 84 13.11 -1.18 -11.04
N ALA A 85 13.72 -2.15 -10.37
CA ALA A 85 13.64 -3.56 -10.77
C ALA A 85 12.46 -4.21 -10.04
N ILE A 86 11.53 -4.80 -10.79
CA ILE A 86 10.36 -5.51 -10.25
C ILE A 86 10.53 -7.02 -10.48
N ALA A 87 10.32 -7.82 -9.43
CA ALA A 87 10.40 -9.28 -9.47
C ALA A 87 9.62 -9.89 -10.65
N ASP A 88 10.26 -10.74 -11.47
CA ASP A 88 9.58 -11.44 -12.58
C ASP A 88 8.82 -12.68 -12.08
N VAL A 89 7.65 -12.44 -11.47
CA VAL A 89 6.78 -13.49 -10.93
C VAL A 89 6.16 -14.35 -12.03
N ASP A 90 5.79 -13.74 -13.15
CA ASP A 90 5.23 -14.44 -14.32
C ASP A 90 6.16 -15.53 -14.87
N ALA A 91 7.48 -15.42 -14.67
CA ALA A 91 8.44 -16.44 -15.08
C ALA A 91 8.28 -17.79 -14.35
N LEU A 92 7.67 -17.81 -13.16
CA LEU A 92 7.41 -19.03 -12.39
C LEU A 92 5.91 -19.30 -12.16
N VAL A 93 5.06 -18.28 -12.29
CA VAL A 93 3.61 -18.38 -12.16
C VAL A 93 2.99 -18.00 -13.49
N THR A 94 2.95 -18.95 -14.42
CA THR A 94 2.41 -18.75 -15.76
C THR A 94 0.89 -18.67 -15.76
N LYS A 95 0.31 -17.89 -16.67
CA LYS A 95 -1.16 -17.77 -16.82
C LYS A 95 -1.81 -19.16 -16.96
N ASP A 96 -2.97 -19.32 -16.32
CA ASP A 96 -3.81 -20.53 -16.34
C ASP A 96 -3.19 -21.77 -15.66
N SER A 97 -2.08 -21.61 -14.93
CA SER A 97 -1.56 -22.66 -14.04
C SER A 97 -2.38 -22.79 -12.76
N ALA A 98 -2.12 -23.81 -11.95
CA ALA A 98 -2.81 -24.01 -10.68
C ALA A 98 -2.41 -22.96 -9.62
N LEU A 99 -1.15 -22.52 -9.64
CA LEU A 99 -0.68 -21.37 -8.85
C LEU A 99 -1.38 -20.07 -9.29
N ASP A 100 -1.48 -19.84 -10.60
CA ASP A 100 -2.20 -18.69 -11.16
C ASP A 100 -3.69 -18.70 -10.78
N ALA A 101 -4.33 -19.88 -10.80
CA ALA A 101 -5.72 -20.02 -10.40
C ALA A 101 -5.97 -19.60 -8.93
N HIS A 102 -5.05 -19.92 -8.01
CA HIS A 102 -5.14 -19.45 -6.62
C HIS A 102 -4.89 -17.94 -6.52
N ALA A 103 -3.84 -17.44 -7.19
CA ALA A 103 -3.53 -16.01 -7.22
C ALA A 103 -4.69 -15.18 -7.79
N ARG A 104 -5.35 -15.68 -8.85
CA ARG A 104 -6.55 -15.09 -9.45
C ARG A 104 -7.74 -15.07 -8.49
N HIS A 105 -7.90 -16.10 -7.65
CA HIS A 105 -9.03 -16.19 -6.72
C HIS A 105 -8.93 -15.21 -5.56
N ASN A 106 -7.76 -15.15 -4.91
CA ASN A 106 -7.54 -14.24 -3.77
C ASN A 106 -7.18 -12.82 -4.23
N THR A 107 -6.57 -12.68 -5.41
CA THR A 107 -6.09 -11.44 -6.06
C THR A 107 -5.06 -10.61 -5.30
N THR A 108 -4.98 -10.76 -3.98
CA THR A 108 -4.08 -10.03 -3.09
C THR A 108 -3.68 -10.89 -1.91
N SER A 109 -2.50 -10.63 -1.35
CA SER A 109 -2.16 -11.12 -0.01
C SER A 109 -3.02 -10.39 1.03
N VAL A 110 -3.36 -11.08 2.13
CA VAL A 110 -4.15 -10.52 3.25
C VAL A 110 -3.31 -10.54 4.52
N TYR A 111 -3.03 -9.37 5.08
CA TYR A 111 -2.15 -9.16 6.22
C TYR A 111 -2.97 -8.91 7.49
N THR A 112 -3.04 -9.90 8.40
CA THR A 112 -3.82 -9.77 9.63
C THR A 112 -2.94 -9.79 10.88
N SER A 113 -3.48 -9.35 12.03
CA SER A 113 -2.80 -9.44 13.33
C SER A 113 -2.56 -10.87 13.82
N GLY A 114 -3.23 -11.88 13.22
CA GLY A 114 -3.15 -13.29 13.66
C GLY A 114 -2.40 -14.22 12.70
N ASP A 115 -2.49 -13.96 11.39
CA ASP A 115 -1.87 -14.78 10.33
C ASP A 115 -1.64 -13.95 9.06
N LEU A 116 -0.72 -14.41 8.21
CA LEU A 116 -0.52 -13.90 6.85
C LEU A 116 -1.11 -14.90 5.87
N PHE A 117 -1.98 -14.44 4.96
CA PHE A 117 -2.49 -15.26 3.86
C PHE A 117 -1.91 -14.74 2.56
N PRO A 118 -0.76 -15.28 2.11
CA PRO A 118 -0.09 -14.76 0.93
C PRO A 118 -0.84 -15.16 -0.35
N MET A 119 -0.84 -14.30 -1.36
CA MET A 119 -1.40 -14.60 -2.68
C MET A 119 -0.67 -15.77 -3.36
N LEU A 120 0.64 -15.88 -3.12
CA LEU A 120 1.51 -16.94 -3.63
C LEU A 120 2.17 -17.69 -2.48
N PRO A 121 2.40 -19.01 -2.61
CA PRO A 121 3.10 -19.78 -1.58
C PRO A 121 4.44 -19.16 -1.17
N GLU A 122 4.79 -19.24 0.12
CA GLU A 122 6.00 -18.60 0.67
C GLU A 122 7.29 -18.99 -0.06
N LYS A 123 7.40 -20.24 -0.53
CA LYS A 123 8.54 -20.70 -1.33
C LYS A 123 8.74 -19.85 -2.59
N LEU A 124 7.67 -19.34 -3.19
CA LEU A 124 7.76 -18.39 -4.29
C LEU A 124 8.01 -16.99 -3.73
N SER A 125 7.00 -16.46 -3.03
CA SER A 125 6.92 -15.04 -2.68
C SER A 125 8.08 -14.56 -1.81
N THR A 126 8.69 -15.42 -0.99
CA THR A 126 9.77 -15.05 -0.06
C THR A 126 11.16 -15.58 -0.45
N ASP A 127 11.24 -16.30 -1.57
CA ASP A 127 12.49 -16.90 -2.05
C ASP A 127 12.58 -16.87 -3.58
N LEU A 128 11.92 -17.78 -4.30
CA LEU A 128 12.21 -18.00 -5.71
C LEU A 128 11.88 -16.81 -6.62
N THR A 129 10.88 -15.99 -6.26
CA THR A 129 10.53 -14.75 -6.99
C THR A 129 10.94 -13.50 -6.23
N SER A 130 11.25 -13.59 -4.94
CA SER A 130 11.71 -12.46 -4.13
C SER A 130 13.09 -11.96 -4.58
N LEU A 131 13.28 -10.64 -4.60
CA LEU A 131 14.56 -9.99 -4.87
C LEU A 131 15.47 -9.99 -3.62
N GLY A 132 15.72 -11.19 -3.07
CA GLY A 132 16.45 -11.39 -1.81
C GLY A 132 17.89 -10.86 -1.81
N GLU A 133 18.37 -10.38 -0.65
CA GLU A 133 19.75 -9.89 -0.45
C GLU A 133 20.79 -10.94 -0.86
N GLY A 134 21.79 -10.51 -1.61
CA GLY A 134 22.90 -11.34 -2.09
C GLY A 134 22.55 -12.29 -3.23
N GLN A 135 21.40 -12.09 -3.90
CA GLN A 135 20.89 -13.02 -4.90
C GLN A 135 20.67 -12.36 -6.26
N ASP A 136 21.02 -13.12 -7.30
CA ASP A 136 20.71 -12.78 -8.68
C ASP A 136 19.25 -13.16 -9.00
N ARG A 137 18.52 -12.25 -9.64
CA ARG A 137 17.12 -12.45 -10.01
C ARG A 137 16.77 -11.80 -11.34
N LEU A 138 15.88 -12.46 -12.08
CA LEU A 138 15.21 -11.84 -13.21
C LEU A 138 14.24 -10.77 -12.72
N ALA A 139 14.27 -9.62 -13.37
CA ALA A 139 13.40 -8.52 -13.08
C ALA A 139 12.93 -7.83 -14.36
N LEU A 140 11.72 -7.28 -14.30
CA LEU A 140 11.27 -6.27 -15.24
C LEU A 140 11.75 -4.90 -14.69
N VAL A 141 12.64 -4.23 -15.42
CA VAL A 141 13.16 -2.93 -15.03
C VAL A 141 12.32 -1.83 -15.66
N VAL A 142 11.89 -0.88 -14.83
CA VAL A 142 11.32 0.40 -15.23
C VAL A 142 12.37 1.47 -15.01
N GLU A 143 12.87 2.04 -16.10
CA GLU A 143 13.87 3.12 -16.10
C GLU A 143 13.19 4.43 -16.47
N PHE A 144 13.39 5.48 -15.69
CA PHE A 144 12.85 6.82 -15.99
C PHE A 144 13.79 7.94 -15.56
N VAL A 145 13.75 9.06 -16.28
CA VAL A 145 14.61 10.22 -16.04
C VAL A 145 13.84 11.31 -15.30
N VAL A 146 14.35 11.75 -14.16
CA VAL A 146 13.77 12.80 -13.33
C VAL A 146 14.60 14.07 -13.44
N ALA A 147 13.96 15.16 -13.87
CA ALA A 147 14.55 16.50 -13.94
C ALA A 147 14.73 17.13 -12.55
N GLU A 148 15.45 18.26 -12.51
CA GLU A 148 15.69 19.00 -11.26
C GLU A 148 14.40 19.53 -10.61
N ASP A 149 13.37 19.83 -11.40
CA ASP A 149 12.03 20.25 -10.95
C ASP A 149 11.10 19.07 -10.61
N GLY A 150 11.63 17.85 -10.60
CA GLY A 150 10.87 16.62 -10.35
C GLY A 150 10.04 16.12 -11.54
N ALA A 151 10.12 16.73 -12.73
CA ALA A 151 9.42 16.22 -13.91
C ALA A 151 10.03 14.90 -14.39
N VAL A 152 9.18 13.92 -14.72
CA VAL A 152 9.61 12.71 -15.44
C VAL A 152 9.70 13.03 -16.93
N LEU A 153 10.92 13.01 -17.49
CA LEU A 153 11.20 13.44 -18.87
C LEU A 153 10.98 12.31 -19.90
N GLY A 154 11.12 11.06 -19.48
CA GLY A 154 11.01 9.89 -20.34
C GLY A 154 11.18 8.62 -19.54
N SER A 155 10.72 7.51 -20.11
CA SER A 155 10.85 6.18 -19.50
C SER A 155 11.00 5.08 -20.53
N THR A 156 11.56 3.96 -20.11
CA THR A 156 11.68 2.72 -20.89
C THR A 156 11.58 1.52 -19.98
N LEU A 157 11.14 0.39 -20.52
CA LEU A 157 10.98 -0.87 -19.81
C LEU A 157 11.72 -1.98 -20.54
N TYR A 158 12.34 -2.89 -19.80
CA TYR A 158 13.04 -4.05 -20.36
C TYR A 158 13.30 -5.13 -19.29
N PRO A 159 13.44 -6.41 -19.67
CA PRO A 159 13.88 -7.45 -18.75
C PRO A 159 15.38 -7.32 -18.47
N ALA A 160 15.80 -7.64 -17.24
CA ALA A 160 17.19 -7.62 -16.82
C ALA A 160 17.47 -8.68 -15.73
N LEU A 161 18.76 -9.00 -15.58
CA LEU A 161 19.31 -9.69 -14.41
C LEU A 161 19.83 -8.66 -13.42
N VAL A 162 19.39 -8.73 -12.17
CA VAL A 162 19.79 -7.80 -11.09
C VAL A 162 20.33 -8.57 -9.89
N HIS A 163 21.13 -7.90 -9.07
CA HIS A 163 21.69 -8.43 -7.82
C HIS A 163 21.33 -7.50 -6.67
N ASN A 164 20.62 -7.98 -5.64
CA ASN A 164 20.31 -7.14 -4.47
C ASN A 164 21.52 -7.05 -3.53
N HIS A 165 22.21 -5.90 -3.50
CA HIS A 165 23.39 -5.71 -2.67
C HIS A 165 23.06 -5.46 -1.19
N ALA A 166 21.83 -5.02 -0.87
CA ALA A 166 21.44 -4.73 0.50
C ALA A 166 19.92 -4.77 0.72
N LYS A 167 19.49 -5.49 1.76
CA LYS A 167 18.15 -5.34 2.33
C LYS A 167 18.19 -4.32 3.46
N LEU A 168 17.41 -3.25 3.33
CA LEU A 168 17.34 -2.17 4.31
C LEU A 168 15.94 -2.08 4.93
N ALA A 169 15.88 -1.53 6.13
CA ALA A 169 14.62 -1.33 6.85
C ALA A 169 14.19 0.14 6.84
N TYR A 170 12.91 0.40 6.59
CA TYR A 170 12.36 1.76 6.53
C TYR A 170 12.72 2.61 7.75
N ASN A 171 12.52 2.09 8.96
CA ASN A 171 12.72 2.86 10.18
C ASN A 171 14.20 3.22 10.39
N ALA A 172 15.11 2.29 10.15
CA ALA A 172 16.54 2.51 10.29
C ALA A 172 17.08 3.50 9.23
N VAL A 173 16.65 3.37 7.97
CA VAL A 173 17.01 4.31 6.90
C VAL A 173 16.44 5.70 7.17
N ALA A 174 15.19 5.80 7.62
CA ALA A 174 14.57 7.08 7.93
C ALA A 174 15.29 7.80 9.08
N ALA A 175 15.64 7.07 10.16
CA ALA A 175 16.38 7.63 11.29
C ALA A 175 17.77 8.14 10.89
N TRP A 176 18.46 7.41 10.01
CA TRP A 176 19.74 7.82 9.42
C TRP A 176 19.62 9.05 8.51
N LEU A 177 18.65 9.07 7.59
CA LEU A 177 18.39 10.23 6.71
C LEU A 177 18.03 11.48 7.51
N ALA A 178 17.39 11.32 8.68
CA ALA A 178 17.06 12.41 9.60
C ALA A 178 18.24 12.86 10.48
N GLY A 179 19.38 12.15 10.47
CA GLY A 179 20.53 12.45 11.34
C GLY A 179 20.30 12.10 12.81
N THR A 180 19.29 11.28 13.11
CA THR A 180 18.91 10.88 14.49
C THR A 180 19.51 9.54 14.92
N ALA A 181 20.06 8.78 13.97
CA ALA A 181 20.76 7.52 14.20
C ALA A 181 21.96 7.37 13.24
N SER A 182 22.89 6.47 13.57
CA SER A 182 23.97 6.08 12.66
C SER A 182 23.43 5.34 11.43
N ALA A 183 24.22 5.33 10.35
CA ALA A 183 23.89 4.55 9.17
C ALA A 183 23.75 3.05 9.53
N PRO A 184 22.71 2.35 9.03
CA PRO A 184 22.65 0.90 9.05
C PRO A 184 23.95 0.27 8.52
N GLU A 185 24.36 -0.85 9.10
CA GLU A 185 25.63 -1.54 8.77
C GLU A 185 25.79 -1.74 7.25
N ARG A 186 24.75 -2.24 6.58
CA ARG A 186 24.74 -2.48 5.12
C ARG A 186 25.08 -1.23 4.30
N ILE A 187 24.63 -0.05 4.73
CA ILE A 187 24.94 1.21 4.06
C ILE A 187 26.43 1.54 4.14
N THR A 188 27.08 1.16 5.24
CA THR A 188 28.52 1.39 5.45
C THR A 188 29.41 0.32 4.81
N THR A 189 28.93 -0.92 4.72
CA THR A 189 29.72 -2.05 4.19
C THR A 189 29.67 -2.17 2.67
N VAL A 190 28.59 -1.73 2.02
CA VAL A 190 28.47 -1.75 0.54
C VAL A 190 29.04 -0.45 -0.03
N PRO A 191 30.18 -0.48 -0.76
CA PRO A 191 30.83 0.73 -1.24
C PRO A 191 29.91 1.57 -2.14
N GLY A 192 29.78 2.86 -1.82
CA GLY A 192 28.98 3.81 -2.60
C GLY A 192 27.47 3.81 -2.29
N LEU A 193 26.96 2.86 -1.48
CA LEU A 193 25.54 2.75 -1.19
C LEU A 193 25.01 3.97 -0.42
N GLU A 194 25.79 4.55 0.49
CA GLU A 194 25.43 5.82 1.16
C GLU A 194 25.13 6.94 0.15
N VAL A 195 26.04 7.18 -0.80
CA VAL A 195 25.90 8.26 -1.79
C VAL A 195 24.68 8.00 -2.67
N GLN A 196 24.50 6.73 -3.06
CA GLN A 196 23.37 6.28 -3.86
C GLN A 196 22.04 6.55 -3.14
N LEU A 197 21.90 6.19 -1.86
CA LEU A 197 20.64 6.34 -1.11
C LEU A 197 20.31 7.80 -0.83
N ARG A 198 21.33 8.64 -0.60
CA ARG A 198 21.13 10.10 -0.47
C ARG A 198 20.66 10.73 -1.78
N LEU A 199 21.17 10.26 -2.92
CA LEU A 199 20.68 10.68 -4.24
C LEU A 199 19.24 10.22 -4.47
N GLN A 200 18.90 8.98 -4.12
CA GLN A 200 17.54 8.48 -4.21
C GLN A 200 16.57 9.34 -3.37
N ASP A 201 16.92 9.63 -2.11
CA ASP A 201 16.13 10.48 -1.23
C ASP A 201 15.92 11.88 -1.85
N GLN A 202 16.99 12.51 -2.34
CA GLN A 202 16.89 13.83 -2.99
C GLN A 202 15.91 13.82 -4.17
N VAL A 203 15.99 12.80 -5.04
CA VAL A 203 15.12 12.70 -6.22
C VAL A 203 13.68 12.40 -5.82
N ALA A 204 13.46 11.54 -4.83
CA ALA A 204 12.12 11.25 -4.34
C ALA A 204 11.45 12.49 -3.73
N GLN A 205 12.20 13.33 -3.00
CA GLN A 205 11.66 14.60 -2.50
C GLN A 205 11.27 15.57 -3.63
N ARG A 206 12.00 15.58 -4.76
CA ARG A 206 11.63 16.36 -5.96
C ARG A 206 10.33 15.86 -6.58
N LEU A 207 10.19 14.54 -6.75
CA LEU A 207 8.96 13.90 -7.25
C LEU A 207 7.76 14.23 -6.35
N LYS A 208 7.93 14.06 -5.04
CA LYS A 208 6.91 14.38 -4.03
C LYS A 208 6.50 15.85 -4.12
N ALA A 209 7.45 16.78 -4.12
CA ALA A 209 7.18 18.22 -4.18
C ALA A 209 6.38 18.58 -5.44
N ARG A 210 6.77 18.07 -6.60
CA ARG A 210 6.03 18.28 -7.86
C ARG A 210 4.61 17.72 -7.79
N ARG A 211 4.45 16.52 -7.24
CA ARG A 211 3.14 15.85 -7.11
C ARG A 211 2.20 16.63 -6.18
N HIS A 212 2.70 17.19 -5.07
CA HIS A 212 1.90 18.10 -4.22
C HIS A 212 1.55 19.42 -4.92
N GLN A 213 2.46 20.00 -5.71
CA GLN A 213 2.14 21.17 -6.53
C GLN A 213 1.04 20.88 -7.55
N GLN A 214 0.92 19.63 -8.00
CA GLN A 214 -0.15 19.17 -8.88
C GLN A 214 -1.46 18.84 -8.15
N GLY A 215 -1.48 18.90 -6.81
CA GLY A 215 -2.69 18.71 -6.00
C GLY A 215 -2.82 17.34 -5.35
N ALA A 216 -1.73 16.57 -5.23
CA ALA A 216 -1.80 15.30 -4.52
C ALA A 216 -2.09 15.50 -3.03
N LEU A 217 -3.02 14.69 -2.52
CA LEU A 217 -3.56 14.87 -1.19
C LEU A 217 -2.67 14.24 -0.12
N SER A 218 -2.34 15.02 0.89
CA SER A 218 -1.66 14.61 2.12
C SER A 218 -2.67 14.05 3.12
N LEU A 219 -3.19 12.85 2.86
CA LEU A 219 -4.11 12.17 3.78
C LEU A 219 -3.33 11.33 4.81
N GLU A 220 -3.86 11.25 6.03
CA GLU A 220 -3.29 10.50 7.15
C GLU A 220 -4.43 9.79 7.88
N THR A 221 -4.26 8.50 8.13
CA THR A 221 -5.18 7.74 8.97
C THR A 221 -4.40 6.99 10.03
N ILE A 222 -4.97 6.89 11.23
CA ILE A 222 -4.34 6.14 12.31
C ILE A 222 -4.78 4.68 12.19
N GLU A 223 -3.85 3.83 11.78
CA GLU A 223 -4.05 2.38 11.74
C GLU A 223 -3.05 1.71 12.68
N PRO A 224 -3.46 1.37 13.93
CA PRO A 224 -2.55 0.73 14.86
C PRO A 224 -2.28 -0.72 14.47
N ARG A 225 -1.03 -1.15 14.63
CA ARG A 225 -0.59 -2.54 14.50
C ARG A 225 -0.49 -3.23 15.85
N ALA A 226 -0.91 -4.48 15.89
CA ALA A 226 -0.77 -5.36 17.03
C ALA A 226 0.71 -5.68 17.32
N VAL A 227 1.12 -5.53 18.57
CA VAL A 227 2.45 -5.91 19.06
C VAL A 227 2.31 -7.06 20.03
N PHE A 228 3.05 -8.14 19.75
CA PHE A 228 3.01 -9.37 20.55
C PHE A 228 4.34 -9.60 21.26
N GLU A 229 4.26 -10.08 22.50
CA GLU A 229 5.37 -10.70 23.21
C GLU A 229 5.06 -12.20 23.33
N GLY A 230 5.71 -13.00 22.49
CA GLY A 230 5.35 -14.39 22.27
C GLY A 230 3.92 -14.52 21.71
N GLU A 231 3.05 -15.17 22.48
CA GLU A 231 1.65 -15.47 22.12
C GLU A 231 0.65 -14.42 22.64
N VAL A 232 1.13 -13.43 23.39
CA VAL A 232 0.29 -12.45 24.09
C VAL A 232 0.40 -11.10 23.38
N LEU A 233 -0.75 -10.56 22.96
CA LEU A 233 -0.87 -9.17 22.55
C LEU A 233 -0.59 -8.24 23.73
N THR A 234 0.42 -7.38 23.62
CA THR A 234 0.84 -6.46 24.69
C THR A 234 0.58 -5.00 24.39
N ALA A 235 0.51 -4.61 23.12
CA ALA A 235 0.24 -3.22 22.74
C ALA A 235 -0.36 -3.09 21.33
N LEU A 236 -0.88 -1.89 21.07
CA LEU A 236 -1.20 -1.39 19.75
C LEU A 236 -0.30 -0.19 19.46
N ARG A 237 0.44 -0.22 18.35
CA ARG A 237 1.34 0.88 17.98
C ARG A 237 0.94 1.48 16.64
N VAL A 238 0.87 2.80 16.59
CA VAL A 238 0.69 3.53 15.34
C VAL A 238 2.01 3.56 14.61
N GLU A 239 2.00 3.09 13.38
CA GLU A 239 3.17 3.22 12.52
C GLU A 239 3.17 4.61 11.89
N GLN A 240 4.21 5.39 12.14
CA GLN A 240 4.33 6.72 11.55
C GLN A 240 4.86 6.63 10.12
N LYS A 241 4.31 7.46 9.24
CA LYS A 241 4.90 7.70 7.92
C LYS A 241 6.28 8.32 8.12
N ASN A 242 7.27 7.83 7.38
CA ASN A 242 8.65 8.25 7.53
C ASN A 242 9.30 8.51 6.16
N ARG A 243 10.44 9.20 6.18
CA ARG A 243 11.13 9.65 4.97
C ARG A 243 11.54 8.52 4.02
N ALA A 244 11.90 7.35 4.55
CA ALA A 244 12.28 6.20 3.73
C ALA A 244 11.07 5.57 3.02
N LYS A 245 9.90 5.53 3.68
CA LYS A 245 8.64 5.10 3.06
C LYS A 245 8.22 6.04 1.94
N GLU A 246 8.34 7.34 2.18
CA GLU A 246 8.05 8.36 1.15
C GLU A 246 8.97 8.21 -0.06
N LEU A 247 10.26 7.97 0.17
CA LEU A 247 11.23 7.73 -0.91
C LEU A 247 10.73 6.63 -1.86
N ILE A 248 10.41 5.48 -1.29
CA ILE A 248 9.96 4.32 -2.06
C ILE A 248 8.58 4.56 -2.67
N GLU A 249 7.64 5.17 -1.94
CA GLU A 249 6.30 5.49 -2.42
C GLU A 249 6.33 6.32 -3.71
N ASP A 250 7.09 7.42 -3.73
CA ASP A 250 7.15 8.31 -4.89
C ASP A 250 7.89 7.68 -6.09
N PHE A 251 8.89 6.82 -5.85
CA PHE A 251 9.51 6.03 -6.92
C PHE A 251 8.54 5.02 -7.52
N MET A 252 7.73 4.35 -6.69
CA MET A 252 6.74 3.40 -7.20
C MET A 252 5.62 4.11 -7.93
N ILE A 253 5.18 5.30 -7.48
CA ILE A 253 4.19 6.09 -8.22
C ILE A 253 4.72 6.42 -9.63
N ALA A 254 5.97 6.88 -9.74
CA ALA A 254 6.57 7.19 -11.03
C ALA A 254 6.73 5.94 -11.93
N ALA A 255 7.18 4.81 -11.37
CA ALA A 255 7.32 3.55 -12.11
C ALA A 255 5.97 3.02 -12.62
N ASN A 256 4.92 3.14 -11.82
CA ASN A 256 3.55 2.80 -12.17
C ASN A 256 3.03 3.66 -13.33
N GLN A 257 3.27 4.98 -13.30
CA GLN A 257 2.90 5.87 -14.41
C GLN A 257 3.70 5.57 -15.69
N ALA A 258 5.00 5.29 -15.57
CA ALA A 258 5.85 4.90 -16.69
C ALA A 258 5.34 3.60 -17.36
N THR A 259 4.96 2.61 -16.55
CA THR A 259 4.40 1.33 -17.04
C THR A 259 3.08 1.53 -17.76
N ALA A 260 2.17 2.32 -17.19
CA ALA A 260 0.89 2.66 -17.82
C ALA A 260 1.08 3.41 -19.15
N SER A 261 2.01 4.37 -19.19
CA SER A 261 2.38 5.12 -20.40
C SER A 261 2.96 4.20 -21.47
N TYR A 262 3.83 3.27 -21.09
CA TYR A 262 4.41 2.28 -21.99
C TYR A 262 3.34 1.42 -22.66
N LEU A 263 2.43 0.80 -21.88
CA LEU A 263 1.35 -0.03 -22.43
C LEU A 263 0.42 0.79 -23.33
N LYS A 264 0.10 2.03 -22.95
CA LYS A 264 -0.67 2.96 -23.78
C LYS A 264 0.01 3.23 -25.12
N SER A 265 1.33 3.50 -25.12
CA SER A 265 2.10 3.77 -26.35
C SER A 265 2.15 2.56 -27.29
N LYS A 266 1.97 1.35 -26.76
CA LYS A 266 1.88 0.10 -27.51
C LYS A 266 0.45 -0.24 -27.96
N GLY A 267 -0.54 0.58 -27.60
CA GLY A 267 -1.95 0.31 -27.90
C GLY A 267 -2.49 -0.95 -27.20
N VAL A 268 -1.88 -1.35 -26.08
CA VAL A 268 -2.28 -2.54 -25.33
C VAL A 268 -3.35 -2.16 -24.30
N PRO A 269 -4.58 -2.70 -24.38
CA PRO A 269 -5.58 -2.55 -23.33
C PRO A 269 -5.03 -3.06 -22.01
N SER A 270 -5.10 -2.23 -20.97
CA SER A 270 -4.46 -2.53 -19.68
C SER A 270 -5.27 -1.96 -18.52
N PHE A 271 -4.99 -2.45 -17.31
CA PHE A 271 -5.60 -1.90 -16.12
C PHE A 271 -5.15 -0.45 -15.87
N ARG A 272 -6.05 0.30 -15.24
CA ARG A 272 -5.76 1.53 -14.52
C ARG A 272 -6.25 1.38 -13.10
N ARG A 273 -5.48 1.87 -12.15
CA ARG A 273 -5.92 2.08 -10.78
C ARG A 273 -6.37 3.52 -10.69
N ILE A 274 -7.68 3.73 -10.56
CA ILE A 274 -8.26 5.07 -10.58
C ILE A 274 -8.89 5.40 -9.24
N LEU A 275 -8.94 6.69 -8.95
CA LEU A 275 -9.76 7.25 -7.88
C LEU A 275 -10.50 8.41 -8.51
N ARG A 276 -11.81 8.25 -8.71
CA ARG A 276 -12.63 9.26 -9.37
C ARG A 276 -12.71 10.52 -8.53
N SER A 277 -13.08 11.63 -9.17
CA SER A 277 -13.44 12.85 -8.45
C SER A 277 -14.55 12.56 -7.42
N PRO A 278 -14.49 13.13 -6.21
CA PRO A 278 -15.45 12.86 -5.15
C PRO A 278 -16.89 13.16 -5.56
N GLU A 279 -17.76 12.16 -5.58
CA GLU A 279 -19.21 12.38 -5.78
C GLU A 279 -19.82 13.21 -4.64
N ARG A 280 -19.22 13.14 -3.44
CA ARG A 280 -19.67 13.86 -2.24
C ARG A 280 -18.87 15.14 -2.00
N TRP A 281 -18.43 15.81 -3.05
CA TRP A 281 -17.66 17.05 -2.97
C TRP A 281 -18.36 18.16 -2.17
N GLN A 282 -19.68 18.32 -2.35
CA GLN A 282 -20.45 19.32 -1.58
C GLN A 282 -20.32 19.12 -0.07
N ARG A 283 -20.23 17.86 0.39
CA ARG A 283 -20.02 17.57 1.81
C ARG A 283 -18.60 17.90 2.26
N ILE A 284 -17.61 17.78 1.37
CA ILE A 284 -16.23 18.23 1.63
C ILE A 284 -16.19 19.76 1.80
N ILE A 285 -16.94 20.51 0.98
CA ILE A 285 -17.10 21.97 1.14
C ILE A 285 -17.70 22.30 2.52
N GLU A 286 -18.77 21.60 2.92
CA GLU A 286 -19.41 21.81 4.23
C GLU A 286 -18.45 21.50 5.39
N VAL A 287 -17.61 20.47 5.26
CA VAL A 287 -16.56 20.16 6.22
C VAL A 287 -15.58 21.34 6.31
N ALA A 288 -15.04 21.84 5.19
CA ALA A 288 -14.13 22.99 5.20
C ALA A 288 -14.76 24.27 5.81
N ALA A 289 -16.06 24.50 5.56
CA ALA A 289 -16.79 25.65 6.08
C ALA A 289 -16.88 25.70 7.61
N ARG A 290 -16.81 24.54 8.31
CA ARG A 290 -16.75 24.48 9.79
C ARG A 290 -15.54 25.23 10.36
N TRP A 291 -14.51 25.41 9.55
CA TRP A 291 -13.29 26.15 9.88
C TRP A 291 -13.21 27.54 9.24
N GLY A 292 -14.31 28.02 8.65
CA GLY A 292 -14.35 29.29 7.93
C GLY A 292 -13.56 29.28 6.62
N GLU A 293 -13.28 28.11 6.06
CA GLU A 293 -12.57 27.97 4.78
C GLU A 293 -13.56 27.65 3.65
N SER A 294 -13.24 28.13 2.45
CA SER A 294 -14.06 27.91 1.26
C SER A 294 -13.28 27.09 0.24
N LEU A 295 -13.94 26.07 -0.30
CA LEU A 295 -13.45 25.28 -1.43
C LEU A 295 -14.28 25.62 -2.68
N PRO A 296 -13.73 25.43 -3.90
CA PRO A 296 -14.47 25.63 -5.14
C PRO A 296 -15.75 24.78 -5.21
N GLY A 297 -16.73 25.20 -6.00
CA GLY A 297 -17.98 24.46 -6.18
C GLY A 297 -17.80 23.10 -6.89
N GLU A 298 -16.78 22.98 -7.73
CA GLU A 298 -16.41 21.75 -8.42
C GLU A 298 -15.19 21.09 -7.75
N PRO A 299 -15.02 19.75 -7.86
CA PRO A 299 -13.87 19.05 -7.30
C PRO A 299 -12.53 19.62 -7.76
N ASP A 300 -11.72 20.04 -6.80
CA ASP A 300 -10.39 20.60 -7.02
C ASP A 300 -9.42 20.04 -5.97
N SER A 301 -8.50 19.17 -6.43
CA SER A 301 -7.54 18.51 -5.55
C SER A 301 -6.49 19.47 -4.99
N GLN A 302 -6.10 20.52 -5.73
CA GLN A 302 -5.15 21.53 -5.25
C GLN A 302 -5.75 22.37 -4.13
N ALA A 303 -7.00 22.81 -4.29
CA ALA A 303 -7.71 23.57 -3.27
C ALA A 303 -7.93 22.71 -2.00
N LEU A 304 -8.30 21.44 -2.17
CA LEU A 304 -8.44 20.51 -1.04
C LEU A 304 -7.11 20.28 -0.33
N GLU A 305 -6.01 20.09 -1.07
CA GLU A 305 -4.70 19.88 -0.46
C GLU A 305 -4.23 21.12 0.34
N ALA A 306 -4.43 22.32 -0.20
CA ALA A 306 -4.10 23.55 0.51
C ALA A 306 -4.85 23.66 1.86
N PHE A 307 -6.13 23.29 1.88
CA PHE A 307 -6.93 23.18 3.10
C PHE A 307 -6.35 22.14 4.06
N LEU A 308 -6.06 20.92 3.58
CA LEU A 308 -5.52 19.83 4.40
C LEU A 308 -4.17 20.18 5.03
N VAL A 309 -3.22 20.75 4.28
CA VAL A 309 -1.91 21.19 4.78
C VAL A 309 -2.08 22.21 5.90
N LYS A 310 -2.95 23.21 5.71
CA LYS A 310 -3.22 24.23 6.72
C LYS A 310 -3.85 23.65 7.99
N ARG A 311 -4.74 22.66 7.86
CA ARG A 311 -5.35 21.96 9.02
C ARG A 311 -4.35 21.09 9.75
N ARG A 312 -3.49 20.37 9.03
CA ARG A 312 -2.43 19.56 9.65
C ARG A 312 -1.50 20.42 10.51
N GLN A 313 -1.12 21.60 10.03
CA GLN A 313 -0.27 22.52 10.80
C GLN A 313 -0.99 23.12 12.02
N ALA A 314 -2.28 23.41 11.90
CA ALA A 314 -3.05 24.05 12.96
C ALA A 314 -3.42 23.09 14.12
N ASP A 315 -3.75 21.83 13.81
CA ASP A 315 -4.12 20.82 14.80
C ASP A 315 -3.62 19.43 14.36
N PRO A 316 -2.33 19.12 14.53
CA PRO A 316 -1.76 17.82 14.15
C PRO A 316 -2.42 16.64 14.88
N LEU A 317 -2.91 16.84 16.11
CA LEU A 317 -3.50 15.79 16.93
C LEU A 317 -4.86 15.32 16.37
N ARG A 318 -5.69 16.26 15.90
CA ARG A 318 -7.02 15.96 15.32
C ARG A 318 -7.00 15.80 13.79
N PHE A 319 -5.90 16.17 13.13
CA PHE A 319 -5.78 16.06 11.69
C PHE A 319 -6.12 14.67 11.13
N PRO A 320 -5.71 13.55 11.76
CA PRO A 320 -6.09 12.22 11.27
C PRO A 320 -7.60 11.97 11.24
N ASP A 321 -8.38 12.58 12.14
CA ASP A 321 -9.84 12.43 12.15
C ASP A 321 -10.49 13.22 11.01
N LEU A 322 -10.03 14.46 10.77
CA LEU A 322 -10.43 15.23 9.59
C LEU A 322 -10.05 14.49 8.31
N SER A 323 -8.82 13.99 8.24
CA SER A 323 -8.34 13.28 7.06
C SER A 323 -9.14 12.01 6.81
N LEU A 324 -9.48 11.23 7.85
CA LEU A 324 -10.37 10.08 7.73
C LEU A 324 -11.78 10.47 7.24
N ALA A 325 -12.33 11.60 7.70
CA ALA A 325 -13.60 12.09 7.21
C ALA A 325 -13.54 12.43 5.71
N ILE A 326 -12.46 13.09 5.27
CA ILE A 326 -12.22 13.41 3.86
C ILE A 326 -12.03 12.13 3.02
N VAL A 327 -11.21 11.17 3.47
CA VAL A 327 -11.03 9.85 2.83
C VAL A 327 -12.37 9.17 2.60
N LYS A 328 -13.23 9.13 3.64
CA LYS A 328 -14.57 8.55 3.54
C LYS A 328 -15.43 9.26 2.49
N LEU A 329 -15.27 10.56 2.28
CA LEU A 329 -16.06 11.34 1.31
C LEU A 329 -15.54 11.22 -0.13
N ILE A 330 -14.21 11.11 -0.32
CA ILE A 330 -13.57 10.96 -1.63
C ILE A 330 -14.02 9.67 -2.33
N GLY A 331 -14.15 8.58 -1.59
CA GLY A 331 -14.53 7.27 -2.13
C GLY A 331 -13.37 6.28 -2.16
N ARG A 332 -13.52 5.20 -2.93
CA ARG A 332 -12.53 4.11 -3.03
C ARG A 332 -11.91 4.08 -4.41
N GLY A 333 -10.66 3.62 -4.47
CA GLY A 333 -10.00 3.36 -5.72
C GLY A 333 -10.49 2.06 -6.35
N GLU A 334 -10.52 1.99 -7.67
CA GLU A 334 -10.95 0.80 -8.41
C GLU A 334 -10.00 0.48 -9.56
N TYR A 335 -9.94 -0.79 -9.93
CA TYR A 335 -9.31 -1.21 -11.18
C TYR A 335 -10.33 -1.10 -12.30
N VAL A 336 -9.96 -0.40 -13.37
CA VAL A 336 -10.75 -0.32 -14.60
C VAL A 336 -9.91 -0.74 -15.79
N LEU A 337 -10.56 -1.32 -16.80
CA LEU A 337 -9.92 -1.56 -18.08
C LEU A 337 -9.91 -0.27 -18.89
N ASP A 338 -8.72 0.25 -19.17
CA ASP A 338 -8.55 1.37 -20.07
C ASP A 338 -8.39 0.87 -21.51
N ARG A 339 -9.36 1.27 -22.33
CA ARG A 339 -9.42 0.98 -23.77
C ARG A 339 -9.09 2.22 -24.61
N SER A 340 -8.91 3.39 -23.99
CA SER A 340 -8.86 4.65 -24.73
C SER A 340 -7.48 4.93 -25.29
N THR A 341 -7.46 5.44 -26.52
CA THR A 341 -6.29 6.13 -27.07
C THR A 341 -6.22 7.58 -26.55
N ASP A 342 -7.37 8.17 -26.23
CA ASP A 342 -7.52 9.58 -25.85
C ASP A 342 -7.90 9.77 -24.38
N GLY A 343 -7.26 10.74 -23.73
CA GLY A 343 -7.35 10.93 -22.29
C GLY A 343 -6.67 9.80 -21.51
N ALA A 344 -6.40 10.01 -20.22
CA ALA A 344 -5.99 8.93 -19.33
C ALA A 344 -6.82 9.08 -18.06
N PRO A 345 -7.43 8.00 -17.54
CA PRO A 345 -8.16 8.07 -16.29
C PRO A 345 -7.30 8.66 -15.18
N GLU A 346 -7.92 9.52 -14.38
CA GLU A 346 -7.27 10.27 -13.32
C GLU A 346 -7.39 9.54 -11.98
N HIS A 347 -6.35 9.67 -11.16
CA HIS A 347 -6.37 9.27 -9.75
C HIS A 347 -6.39 10.53 -8.88
N PHE A 348 -7.58 10.98 -8.50
CA PHE A 348 -7.85 12.25 -7.82
C PHE A 348 -6.92 12.48 -6.62
N GLY A 349 -6.81 11.50 -5.71
CA GLY A 349 -5.99 11.64 -4.50
C GLY A 349 -4.48 11.73 -4.73
N LEU A 350 -3.99 11.23 -5.87
CA LEU A 350 -2.57 11.27 -6.23
C LEU A 350 -2.24 12.41 -7.21
N ALA A 351 -3.26 13.08 -7.75
CA ALA A 351 -3.15 14.08 -8.82
C ALA A 351 -2.33 13.59 -10.03
N VAL A 352 -2.51 12.31 -10.40
CA VAL A 352 -1.83 11.70 -11.55
C VAL A 352 -2.83 11.18 -12.57
N LYS A 353 -2.41 11.17 -13.84
CA LYS A 353 -3.16 10.59 -14.96
C LYS A 353 -2.44 9.35 -15.48
N GLY A 354 -3.21 8.33 -15.87
CA GLY A 354 -2.66 7.09 -16.41
C GLY A 354 -1.84 6.33 -15.37
N TYR A 355 -2.47 6.00 -14.24
CA TYR A 355 -1.84 5.25 -13.15
C TYR A 355 -2.29 3.78 -13.18
N THR A 356 -1.39 2.86 -12.88
CA THR A 356 -1.69 1.42 -12.70
C THR A 356 -0.92 0.91 -11.48
N HIS A 357 -1.18 -0.32 -11.05
CA HIS A 357 -0.29 -1.04 -10.15
C HIS A 357 0.56 -2.03 -10.95
N SER A 358 1.88 -1.96 -10.79
CA SER A 358 2.86 -2.79 -11.51
C SER A 358 4.15 -3.07 -10.72
N THR A 359 4.17 -2.79 -9.42
CA THR A 359 5.38 -2.81 -8.59
C THR A 359 5.33 -3.81 -7.43
N ALA A 360 4.27 -4.62 -7.32
CA ALA A 360 4.13 -5.61 -6.26
C ALA A 360 3.52 -6.96 -6.70
N PRO A 361 4.08 -7.63 -7.73
CA PRO A 361 3.49 -8.84 -8.30
C PRO A 361 3.48 -10.06 -7.37
N ASN A 362 4.28 -10.12 -6.30
CA ASN A 362 4.23 -11.25 -5.35
C ASN A 362 2.96 -11.24 -4.49
N ARG A 363 2.31 -10.08 -4.36
CA ARG A 363 1.17 -9.86 -3.45
C ARG A 363 -0.04 -9.22 -4.09
N ARG A 364 0.01 -8.86 -5.37
CA ARG A 364 -1.14 -8.31 -6.12
C ARG A 364 -1.21 -8.92 -7.52
N PHE A 365 -2.32 -9.59 -7.80
CA PHE A 365 -2.66 -10.15 -9.09
C PHE A 365 -2.81 -9.11 -10.22
N PRO A 366 -3.35 -7.89 -10.01
CA PRO A 366 -3.36 -6.87 -11.06
C PRO A 366 -1.94 -6.48 -11.53
N ASP A 367 -0.94 -6.51 -10.65
CA ASP A 367 0.46 -6.29 -11.01
C ASP A 367 1.00 -7.45 -11.84
N LEU A 368 0.64 -8.71 -11.52
CA LEU A 368 1.00 -9.89 -12.31
C LEU A 368 0.37 -9.87 -13.72
N ILE A 369 -0.91 -9.47 -13.83
CA ILE A 369 -1.57 -9.22 -15.13
C ILE A 369 -0.81 -8.13 -15.90
N THR A 370 -0.49 -7.02 -15.24
CA THR A 370 0.26 -5.92 -15.86
C THR A 370 1.63 -6.38 -16.35
N GLN A 371 2.35 -7.18 -15.56
CA GLN A 371 3.63 -7.77 -15.92
C GLN A 371 3.52 -8.63 -17.19
N ARG A 372 2.51 -9.50 -17.28
CA ARG A 372 2.23 -10.32 -18.48
C ARG A 372 1.96 -9.47 -19.72
N LEU A 373 1.16 -8.41 -19.59
CA LEU A 373 0.88 -7.47 -20.67
C LEU A 373 2.16 -6.75 -21.14
N VAL A 374 3.01 -6.31 -20.20
CA VAL A 374 4.28 -5.66 -20.53
C VAL A 374 5.22 -6.64 -21.24
N LYS A 375 5.37 -7.87 -20.76
CA LYS A 375 6.24 -8.88 -21.38
C LYS A 375 5.79 -9.23 -22.80
N ALA A 376 4.49 -9.40 -23.02
CA ALA A 376 3.94 -9.61 -24.36
C ALA A 376 4.21 -8.41 -25.30
N ALA A 377 4.01 -7.19 -24.81
CA ALA A 377 4.28 -5.96 -25.57
C ALA A 377 5.76 -5.78 -25.91
N LEU A 378 6.67 -6.11 -24.99
CA LEU A 378 8.12 -6.10 -25.21
C LEU A 378 8.54 -7.13 -26.27
N ALA A 379 7.93 -8.32 -26.25
CA ALA A 379 8.17 -9.37 -27.22
C ALA A 379 7.49 -9.13 -28.58
N GLY A 380 6.70 -8.06 -28.74
CA GLY A 380 5.87 -7.83 -29.94
C GLY A 380 4.84 -8.92 -30.18
N SER A 381 4.45 -9.65 -29.13
CA SER A 381 3.50 -10.76 -29.18
C SER A 381 2.09 -10.29 -28.86
N PRO A 382 1.04 -11.04 -29.27
CA PRO A 382 -0.34 -10.74 -28.87
C PRO A 382 -0.50 -10.69 -27.35
N ALA A 383 -1.42 -9.84 -26.86
CA ALA A 383 -1.75 -9.79 -25.45
C ALA A 383 -2.27 -11.16 -24.96
N PRO A 384 -1.83 -11.65 -23.79
CA PRO A 384 -2.19 -12.99 -23.31
C PRO A 384 -3.62 -13.08 -22.75
N TYR A 385 -4.35 -11.97 -22.73
CA TYR A 385 -5.71 -11.88 -22.22
C TYR A 385 -6.65 -11.36 -23.28
N ARG A 386 -7.87 -11.89 -23.28
CA ARG A 386 -8.97 -11.32 -24.07
C ARG A 386 -9.52 -10.05 -23.40
N LEU A 387 -10.17 -9.19 -24.18
CA LEU A 387 -10.75 -7.95 -23.67
C LEU A 387 -11.86 -8.16 -22.63
N ASP A 388 -12.72 -9.15 -22.84
CA ASP A 388 -13.79 -9.54 -21.92
C ASP A 388 -13.23 -10.15 -20.63
N GLU A 389 -12.15 -10.93 -20.74
CA GLU A 389 -11.40 -11.46 -19.61
C GLU A 389 -10.77 -10.33 -18.76
N LEU A 390 -10.13 -9.35 -19.38
CA LEU A 390 -9.56 -8.20 -18.67
C LEU A 390 -10.64 -7.36 -17.96
N GLU A 391 -11.78 -7.13 -18.61
CA GLU A 391 -12.89 -6.38 -18.00
C GLU A 391 -13.43 -7.10 -16.76
N TYR A 392 -13.65 -8.42 -16.84
CA TYR A 392 -14.01 -9.24 -15.69
C TYR A 392 -12.95 -9.17 -14.58
N LEU A 393 -11.67 -9.32 -14.93
CA LEU A 393 -10.59 -9.34 -13.95
C LEU A 393 -10.41 -7.99 -13.24
N ALA A 394 -10.65 -6.87 -13.91
CA ALA A 394 -10.60 -5.54 -13.27
C ALA A 394 -11.67 -5.41 -12.16
N SER A 395 -12.92 -5.80 -12.45
CA SER A 395 -13.98 -5.83 -11.45
C SER A 395 -13.66 -6.82 -10.32
N HIS A 396 -13.22 -8.03 -10.67
CA HIS A 396 -12.90 -9.07 -9.68
C HIS A 396 -11.78 -8.66 -8.71
N CYS A 397 -10.70 -8.06 -9.22
CA CYS A 397 -9.61 -7.56 -8.39
C CYS A 397 -10.08 -6.43 -7.45
N THR A 398 -10.99 -5.57 -7.90
CA THR A 398 -11.56 -4.50 -7.05
C THR A 398 -12.41 -5.09 -5.93
N GLU A 399 -13.29 -6.05 -6.26
CA GLU A 399 -14.13 -6.74 -5.26
C GLU A 399 -13.31 -7.48 -4.20
N LYS A 400 -12.27 -8.20 -4.63
CA LYS A 400 -11.43 -9.01 -3.74
C LYS A 400 -10.48 -8.18 -2.88
N GLU A 401 -9.99 -7.05 -3.38
CA GLU A 401 -9.28 -6.06 -2.56
C GLU A 401 -10.21 -5.54 -1.44
N ASP A 402 -11.46 -5.22 -1.77
CA ASP A 402 -12.48 -4.76 -0.82
C ASP A 402 -12.79 -5.81 0.26
N ASP A 403 -12.83 -7.09 -0.12
CA ASP A 403 -13.03 -8.20 0.81
C ASP A 403 -11.82 -8.40 1.73
N ALA A 404 -10.60 -8.36 1.18
CA ALA A 404 -9.35 -8.43 1.94
C ALA A 404 -9.28 -7.29 2.98
N GLU A 405 -9.50 -6.03 2.58
CA GLU A 405 -9.52 -4.88 3.50
C GLU A 405 -10.54 -5.06 4.64
N ARG A 406 -11.69 -5.70 4.36
CA ARG A 406 -12.71 -5.99 5.40
C ARG A 406 -12.22 -7.05 6.38
N VAL A 407 -11.47 -8.06 5.94
CA VAL A 407 -10.82 -9.04 6.83
C VAL A 407 -9.80 -8.34 7.70
N GLU A 408 -8.86 -7.60 7.11
CA GLU A 408 -7.80 -6.92 7.84
C GLU A 408 -8.37 -5.93 8.86
N ARG A 409 -9.38 -5.14 8.47
CA ARG A 409 -10.05 -4.20 9.37
C ARG A 409 -10.78 -4.92 10.50
N GLN A 410 -11.44 -6.05 10.24
CA GLN A 410 -12.06 -6.85 11.31
C GLN A 410 -10.99 -7.30 12.32
N LEU A 411 -9.85 -7.81 11.84
CA LEU A 411 -8.81 -8.37 12.72
C LEU A 411 -8.05 -7.29 13.50
N ARG A 412 -7.88 -6.09 12.92
CA ARG A 412 -7.41 -4.92 13.68
C ARG A 412 -8.35 -4.58 14.82
N LYS A 413 -9.66 -4.60 14.58
CA LYS A 413 -10.67 -4.36 15.62
C LYS A 413 -10.74 -5.48 16.65
N SER A 414 -10.60 -6.74 16.24
CA SER A 414 -10.51 -7.90 17.14
C SER A 414 -9.29 -7.80 18.05
N ALA A 415 -8.13 -7.43 17.51
CA ALA A 415 -6.93 -7.21 18.32
C ALA A 415 -7.12 -6.06 19.31
N ALA A 416 -7.76 -4.96 18.90
CA ALA A 416 -8.07 -3.85 19.79
C ALA A 416 -9.06 -4.24 20.90
N ALA A 417 -10.11 -4.99 20.57
CA ALA A 417 -11.08 -5.51 21.53
C ALA A 417 -10.42 -6.44 22.55
N LEU A 418 -9.47 -7.27 22.09
CA LEU A 418 -8.72 -8.18 22.94
C LEU A 418 -7.76 -7.43 23.87
N LEU A 419 -7.08 -6.38 23.39
CA LEU A 419 -6.22 -5.53 24.24
C LEU A 419 -7.03 -4.83 25.33
N LEU A 420 -8.24 -4.36 25.01
CA LEU A 420 -9.09 -3.57 25.89
C LEU A 420 -9.97 -4.41 26.83
N GLU A 421 -10.19 -5.69 26.55
CA GLU A 421 -11.02 -6.59 27.38
C GLU A 421 -10.68 -6.56 28.88
N PRO A 422 -9.41 -6.65 29.33
CA PRO A 422 -9.08 -6.55 30.75
C PRO A 422 -9.29 -5.14 31.34
N MET A 423 -9.60 -4.14 30.51
CA MET A 423 -9.80 -2.74 30.91
C MET A 423 -11.28 -2.34 30.98
N ILE A 424 -12.21 -3.29 30.86
CA ILE A 424 -13.65 -3.00 30.99
C ILE A 424 -13.93 -2.29 32.32
N GLY A 425 -14.70 -1.20 32.25
CA GLY A 425 -14.99 -0.32 33.38
C GLY A 425 -14.00 0.83 33.58
N GLN A 426 -12.84 0.84 32.91
CA GLN A 426 -11.88 1.95 32.95
C GLN A 426 -12.35 3.14 32.11
N ARG A 427 -11.78 4.31 32.40
CA ARG A 427 -12.11 5.60 31.74
C ARG A 427 -10.96 6.07 30.86
N PHE A 428 -11.31 6.70 29.76
CA PHE A 428 -10.37 7.16 28.73
C PHE A 428 -10.78 8.53 28.19
N ASP A 429 -9.77 9.30 27.78
CA ASP A 429 -9.97 10.47 26.93
C ASP A 429 -10.21 10.04 25.49
N ALA A 430 -11.19 10.65 24.85
CA ALA A 430 -11.59 10.30 23.50
C ALA A 430 -12.02 11.52 22.66
N ILE A 431 -12.04 11.32 21.35
CA ILE A 431 -12.53 12.25 20.34
C ILE A 431 -13.64 11.57 19.54
N VAL A 432 -14.73 12.28 19.23
CA VAL A 432 -15.77 11.79 18.32
C VAL A 432 -15.25 11.74 16.89
N THR A 433 -15.23 10.54 16.29
CA THR A 433 -14.75 10.30 14.91
C THR A 433 -15.87 10.11 13.90
N GLY A 434 -17.10 9.94 14.37
CA GLY A 434 -18.28 9.85 13.52
C GLY A 434 -19.56 10.09 14.31
N ALA A 435 -20.48 10.84 13.74
CA ALA A 435 -21.83 11.05 14.29
C ALA A 435 -22.84 10.98 13.13
N SER A 436 -23.80 10.06 13.22
CA SER A 436 -24.84 9.85 12.22
C SER A 436 -26.03 9.11 12.82
N ASP A 437 -27.11 8.96 12.04
CA ASP A 437 -28.27 8.16 12.45
C ASP A 437 -27.93 6.68 12.74
N LYS A 438 -26.80 6.19 12.21
CA LYS A 438 -26.31 4.82 12.46
C LYS A 438 -25.60 4.67 13.80
N GLY A 439 -25.28 5.79 14.47
CA GLY A 439 -24.60 5.85 15.75
C GLY A 439 -23.50 6.91 15.80
N THR A 440 -22.88 6.97 16.97
CA THR A 440 -21.72 7.82 17.26
C THR A 440 -20.52 6.93 17.56
N TRP A 441 -19.37 7.26 16.99
CA TRP A 441 -18.10 6.57 17.20
C TRP A 441 -17.10 7.52 17.82
N VAL A 442 -16.30 6.97 18.72
CA VAL A 442 -15.24 7.68 19.43
C VAL A 442 -13.94 6.92 19.29
N ARG A 443 -12.84 7.66 19.16
CA ARG A 443 -11.48 7.14 19.19
C ARG A 443 -10.81 7.59 20.46
N LEU A 444 -10.26 6.64 21.20
CA LEU A 444 -9.44 6.91 22.38
C LEU A 444 -8.15 7.66 21.98
N LEU A 445 -7.60 8.47 22.88
CA LEU A 445 -6.30 9.11 22.65
C LEU A 445 -5.14 8.12 22.80
N ASP A 446 -5.21 7.25 23.81
CA ASP A 446 -4.23 6.21 24.07
C ASP A 446 -4.90 4.98 24.72
N PRO A 447 -4.79 3.76 24.14
CA PRO A 447 -4.32 3.49 22.77
C PRO A 447 -5.33 4.02 21.73
N PRO A 448 -4.92 4.35 20.48
CA PRO A 448 -5.81 4.99 19.50
C PRO A 448 -6.79 4.02 18.85
N VAL A 449 -7.77 3.60 19.64
CA VAL A 449 -8.78 2.59 19.31
C VAL A 449 -10.13 3.25 19.13
N GLU A 450 -10.81 2.90 18.04
CA GLU A 450 -12.17 3.35 17.75
C GLU A 450 -13.22 2.35 18.26
N GLY A 451 -14.27 2.86 18.92
CA GLY A 451 -15.43 2.08 19.35
C GLY A 451 -16.72 2.89 19.25
N LYS A 452 -17.86 2.24 19.49
CA LYS A 452 -19.18 2.86 19.42
C LYS A 452 -19.53 3.49 20.76
N LEU A 453 -20.08 4.70 20.75
CA LEU A 453 -20.67 5.33 21.93
C LEU A 453 -22.14 4.88 22.05
N THR A 454 -22.43 4.01 23.01
CA THR A 454 -23.77 3.43 23.21
C THR A 454 -24.67 4.31 24.06
N THR A 455 -24.10 5.17 24.90
CA THR A 455 -24.83 6.03 25.83
C THR A 455 -24.22 7.43 25.90
N GLY A 456 -25.06 8.47 25.92
CA GLY A 456 -24.64 9.87 26.04
C GLY A 456 -24.18 10.52 24.72
N ALA A 457 -24.68 10.01 23.58
CA ALA A 457 -24.31 10.47 22.23
C ALA A 457 -25.00 11.77 21.78
N ASN A 458 -26.08 12.19 22.45
CA ASN A 458 -26.89 13.33 22.03
C ASN A 458 -26.08 14.64 22.06
N GLY A 459 -26.18 15.40 20.96
CA GLY A 459 -25.54 16.71 20.82
C GLY A 459 -24.03 16.67 20.54
N LEU A 460 -23.46 15.51 20.23
CA LEU A 460 -22.06 15.37 19.85
C LEU A 460 -21.89 15.44 18.32
N ASP A 461 -20.84 16.13 17.86
CA ASP A 461 -20.39 16.13 16.47
C ASP A 461 -18.91 15.69 16.38
N VAL A 462 -18.46 15.35 15.18
CA VAL A 462 -17.08 14.96 14.88
C VAL A 462 -16.11 16.05 15.34
N GLY A 463 -15.11 15.64 16.11
CA GLY A 463 -14.09 16.51 16.70
C GLY A 463 -14.30 16.86 18.17
N ASP A 464 -15.49 16.62 18.73
CA ASP A 464 -15.76 16.83 20.15
C ASP A 464 -14.89 15.92 21.03
N THR A 465 -14.33 16.49 22.09
CA THR A 465 -13.56 15.76 23.11
C THR A 465 -14.46 15.37 24.28
N LEU A 466 -14.32 14.16 24.79
CA LEU A 466 -15.11 13.65 25.90
C LEU A 466 -14.36 12.59 26.69
N HIS A 467 -14.82 12.36 27.92
CA HIS A 467 -14.40 11.20 28.70
C HIS A 467 -15.39 10.07 28.49
N VAL A 468 -14.87 8.89 28.22
CA VAL A 468 -15.68 7.67 28.04
C VAL A 468 -15.26 6.59 29.00
N GLN A 469 -16.19 5.71 29.34
CA GLN A 469 -15.94 4.48 30.08
C GLN A 469 -16.13 3.30 29.14
N LEU A 470 -15.19 2.35 29.15
CA LEU A 470 -15.31 1.11 28.38
C LEU A 470 -16.39 0.23 29.01
N VAL A 471 -17.40 -0.14 28.22
CA VAL A 471 -18.57 -0.91 28.68
C VAL A 471 -18.45 -2.37 28.32
N SER A 472 -18.08 -2.69 27.08
CA SER A 472 -17.93 -4.07 26.64
C SER A 472 -17.01 -4.20 25.44
N THR A 473 -16.47 -5.40 25.25
CA THR A 473 -15.73 -5.80 24.06
C THR A 473 -16.30 -7.12 23.51
N ASN A 474 -16.21 -7.32 22.20
CA ASN A 474 -16.45 -8.59 21.53
C ASN A 474 -15.29 -8.84 20.57
N VAL A 475 -14.37 -9.73 20.96
CA VAL A 475 -13.16 -10.03 20.20
C VAL A 475 -13.49 -10.64 18.83
N GLU A 476 -14.43 -11.58 18.79
CA GLU A 476 -14.80 -12.31 17.57
C GLU A 476 -15.31 -11.38 16.45
N ARG A 477 -16.10 -10.37 16.81
CA ARG A 477 -16.67 -9.39 15.87
C ARG A 477 -15.87 -8.08 15.80
N GLY A 478 -14.91 -7.88 16.70
CA GLY A 478 -14.17 -6.63 16.83
C GLY A 478 -15.06 -5.46 17.27
N TYR A 479 -16.02 -5.69 18.17
CA TYR A 479 -16.86 -4.61 18.72
C TYR A 479 -16.29 -4.11 20.04
N ILE A 480 -16.36 -2.80 20.23
CA ILE A 480 -15.90 -2.09 21.42
C ILE A 480 -16.95 -1.01 21.69
N ASP A 481 -17.54 -1.06 22.87
CA ASP A 481 -18.64 -0.16 23.25
C ASP A 481 -18.23 0.71 24.44
N PHE A 482 -18.55 1.99 24.34
CA PHE A 482 -18.24 3.03 25.30
C PHE A 482 -19.50 3.75 25.78
N SER A 483 -19.46 4.29 27.00
CA SER A 483 -20.47 5.22 27.53
C SER A 483 -19.82 6.53 27.95
N ARG A 484 -20.50 7.67 27.71
CA ARG A 484 -20.01 8.98 28.16
C ARG A 484 -20.00 9.06 29.69
N VAL A 485 -18.90 9.57 30.25
CA VAL A 485 -18.75 9.83 31.69
C VAL A 485 -19.32 11.20 32.05
N GLY A 486 -20.00 11.32 33.20
CA GLY A 486 -20.50 12.59 33.73
C GLY A 486 -21.88 13.00 33.23
N MET A 487 -22.80 12.03 33.06
CA MET A 487 -24.24 12.30 32.95
C MET A 487 -24.82 12.84 34.25
#